data_AF-A0A938LS13-F1
#
_entry.id   AF-A0A938LS13-F1
#
_cell.length_a   1.000
_cell.length_b   1.000
_cell.length_c   1.000
_cell.angle_alpha   90.00
_cell.angle_beta   90.00
_cell.angle_gamma   90.00
#
_symmetry.space_group_name_H-M   'P 1'
#
loop_
_entity.id
_entity.type
_entity.pdbx_description
1 polymer ?
#
loop_
_entity_poly.entity_id
_entity_poly.type
_entity_poly.pdbx_seq_one_letter_code
_entity_poly.pdbx_strand_id
1 'polypeptide(L)'
;MYELLLRIETLFRGVDPPVLVAAGLGAVVVGLMFWLGGTRYSAAIIGLLGAVVGSAAGLLIGPQLNLNPWLGMLVGAAVLAGLSILLKNVLIVVLAVLVFSAVSGAGYISVVLDRAIPPAQAEASTEPRPGFQYFRELDRDSRQDYLNDISGEARTFAERLEALLDNTWEAIGTHRWRIGIAVVVGAVAGILLVWLIAKIVIALAYSIVGTALLVLGAQAALLGAGVLVVSDLAPHRWLLPIVLITMTVVGWIWQLFYGGARKPRREPDEEAKPADRPASRRSR
;
A
#
# COMPACT_ATOMS: atom_id res chain seq x y z
N MET A 1 -2.31 -0.88 15.41
CA MET A 1 -2.16 -2.02 14.46
C MET A 1 -3.16 -3.13 14.69
N TYR A 2 -3.23 -3.73 15.89
CA TYR A 2 -4.12 -4.86 16.18
C TYR A 2 -5.62 -4.57 15.89
N GLU A 3 -6.12 -3.39 16.28
CA GLU A 3 -7.50 -2.98 15.96
C GLU A 3 -7.80 -2.91 14.45
N LEU A 4 -6.82 -2.46 13.66
CA LEU A 4 -6.98 -2.29 12.21
C LEU A 4 -7.06 -3.66 11.53
N LEU A 5 -6.26 -4.62 12.01
CA LEU A 5 -6.31 -6.01 11.57
C LEU A 5 -7.62 -6.69 11.95
N LEU A 6 -8.16 -6.43 13.15
CA LEU A 6 -9.47 -6.93 13.56
C LEU A 6 -10.60 -6.39 12.68
N ARG A 7 -10.58 -5.09 12.37
CA ARG A 7 -11.56 -4.47 11.46
C ARG A 7 -11.49 -5.07 10.05
N ILE A 8 -10.29 -5.33 9.56
CA ILE A 8 -10.06 -5.99 8.26
C ILE A 8 -10.55 -7.45 8.29
N GLU A 9 -10.26 -8.21 9.36
CA GLU A 9 -10.75 -9.58 9.54
C GLU A 9 -12.29 -9.64 9.52
N THR A 10 -12.96 -8.71 10.21
CA THR A 10 -14.42 -8.62 10.19
C THR A 10 -14.98 -8.21 8.83
N LEU A 11 -14.27 -7.36 8.08
CA LEU A 11 -14.62 -6.96 6.71
C LEU A 11 -14.53 -8.14 5.73
N PHE A 12 -13.48 -8.94 5.85
CA PHE A 12 -13.25 -10.10 5.00
C PHE A 12 -14.24 -11.23 5.24
N ARG A 13 -14.82 -11.33 6.44
CA ARG A 13 -15.79 -12.38 6.76
C ARG A 13 -17.07 -12.35 5.91
N GLY A 14 -17.37 -11.21 5.29
CA GLY A 14 -18.51 -11.05 4.37
C GLY A 14 -18.22 -11.44 2.92
N VAL A 15 -17.00 -11.88 2.59
CA VAL A 15 -16.58 -12.24 1.23
C VAL A 15 -16.54 -13.76 1.08
N ASP A 16 -16.84 -14.26 -0.11
CA ASP A 16 -16.81 -15.69 -0.42
C ASP A 16 -15.42 -16.31 -0.13
N PRO A 17 -15.33 -17.41 0.63
CA PRO A 17 -14.08 -18.08 0.98
C PRO A 17 -13.14 -18.39 -0.21
N PRO A 18 -13.61 -18.92 -1.37
CA PRO A 18 -12.71 -19.20 -2.48
C PRO A 18 -12.13 -17.92 -3.11
N VAL A 19 -12.89 -16.82 -3.11
CA VAL A 19 -12.43 -15.52 -3.62
C VAL A 19 -11.36 -14.94 -2.69
N LEU A 20 -11.54 -15.07 -1.38
CA LEU A 20 -10.54 -14.68 -0.37
C LEU A 20 -9.23 -15.45 -0.49
N VAL A 21 -9.30 -16.78 -0.67
CA VAL A 21 -8.10 -17.61 -0.87
C VAL A 21 -7.37 -17.20 -2.14
N ALA A 22 -8.09 -17.06 -3.26
CA ALA A 22 -7.49 -16.69 -4.53
C ALA A 22 -6.86 -15.28 -4.49
N ALA A 23 -7.59 -14.30 -3.96
CA ALA A 23 -7.10 -12.93 -3.82
C ALA A 23 -5.94 -12.84 -2.81
N GLY A 24 -6.03 -13.56 -1.69
CA GLY A 24 -5.00 -13.61 -0.66
C GLY A 24 -3.70 -14.22 -1.17
N LEU A 25 -3.77 -15.36 -1.85
CA LEU A 25 -2.60 -15.98 -2.50
C LEU A 25 -1.99 -15.07 -3.56
N GLY A 26 -2.82 -14.42 -4.39
CA GLY A 26 -2.36 -13.43 -5.36
C GLY A 26 -1.61 -12.27 -4.70
N ALA A 27 -2.17 -11.72 -3.62
CA ALA A 27 -1.54 -10.67 -2.83
C ALA A 27 -0.22 -11.11 -2.18
N VAL A 28 -0.12 -12.36 -1.69
CA VAL A 28 1.13 -12.93 -1.17
C VAL A 28 2.19 -13.00 -2.26
N VAL A 29 1.85 -13.51 -3.45
CA VAL A 29 2.79 -13.62 -4.57
C VAL A 29 3.30 -12.23 -4.99
N VAL A 30 2.39 -11.27 -5.18
CA VAL A 30 2.76 -9.90 -5.52
C VAL A 30 3.59 -9.28 -4.40
N GLY A 31 3.20 -9.48 -3.14
CA GLY A 31 3.91 -8.97 -1.97
C GLY A 31 5.34 -9.49 -1.89
N LEU A 32 5.53 -10.78 -2.20
CA LEU A 32 6.84 -11.41 -2.25
C LEU A 32 7.72 -10.80 -3.35
N MET A 33 7.15 -10.53 -4.54
CA MET A 33 7.87 -9.87 -5.64
C MET A 33 8.31 -8.46 -5.24
N PHE A 34 7.43 -7.71 -4.59
CA PHE A 34 7.72 -6.39 -4.05
C PHE A 34 8.79 -6.43 -2.95
N TRP A 35 8.72 -7.42 -2.06
CA TRP A 35 9.61 -7.58 -0.90
C TRP A 35 11.01 -8.07 -1.29
N LEU A 36 11.15 -9.01 -2.22
CA LEU A 36 12.45 -9.53 -2.67
C LEU A 36 13.10 -8.69 -3.76
N GLY A 37 12.29 -8.12 -4.67
CA GLY A 37 12.75 -7.68 -5.97
C GLY A 37 12.32 -6.29 -6.39
N GLY A 38 11.66 -5.51 -5.52
CA GLY A 38 11.05 -4.22 -5.85
C GLY A 38 11.97 -3.26 -6.62
N THR A 39 13.22 -3.13 -6.18
CA THR A 39 14.20 -2.24 -6.82
C THR A 39 14.75 -2.75 -8.15
N ARG A 40 14.87 -4.07 -8.32
CA ARG A 40 15.44 -4.70 -9.53
C ARG A 40 14.42 -4.87 -10.65
N TYR A 41 13.18 -5.18 -10.28
CA TYR A 41 12.08 -5.44 -11.21
C TYR A 41 11.06 -4.31 -11.26
N SER A 42 11.41 -3.10 -10.79
CA SER A 42 10.51 -1.95 -10.69
C SER A 42 9.72 -1.69 -11.97
N ALA A 43 10.35 -1.76 -13.15
CA ALA A 43 9.66 -1.58 -14.43
C ALA A 43 8.66 -2.71 -14.74
N ALA A 44 9.00 -3.96 -14.42
CA ALA A 44 8.09 -5.09 -14.63
C ALA A 44 6.92 -5.06 -13.64
N ILE A 45 7.18 -4.71 -12.38
CA ILE A 45 6.18 -4.56 -11.34
C ILE A 45 5.21 -3.42 -11.66
N ILE A 46 5.74 -2.25 -12.03
CA ILE A 46 4.94 -1.08 -12.41
C ILE A 46 4.17 -1.35 -13.72
N GLY A 47 4.79 -2.03 -14.68
CA GLY A 47 4.12 -2.47 -15.91
C GLY A 47 2.98 -3.45 -15.64
N LEU A 48 3.17 -4.41 -14.73
CA LEU A 48 2.13 -5.36 -14.31
C LEU A 48 0.98 -4.65 -13.59
N LEU A 49 1.28 -3.75 -12.65
CA LEU A 49 0.28 -2.92 -12.00
C LEU A 49 -0.52 -2.09 -13.00
N GLY A 50 0.18 -1.44 -13.94
CA GLY A 50 -0.43 -0.71 -15.04
C GLY A 50 -1.31 -1.59 -15.92
N ALA A 51 -0.90 -2.84 -16.18
CA ALA A 51 -1.68 -3.80 -16.93
C ALA A 51 -2.96 -4.22 -16.19
N VAL A 52 -2.87 -4.48 -14.88
CA VAL A 52 -4.02 -4.86 -14.05
C VAL A 52 -5.01 -3.70 -13.97
N VAL A 53 -4.56 -2.51 -13.59
CA VAL A 53 -5.41 -1.31 -13.53
C VAL A 53 -5.97 -0.98 -14.91
N GLY A 54 -5.15 -1.13 -15.95
CA GLY A 54 -5.56 -0.91 -17.34
C GLY A 54 -6.58 -1.90 -17.85
N SER A 55 -6.50 -3.17 -17.44
CA SER A 55 -7.49 -4.18 -17.79
C SER A 55 -8.86 -3.84 -17.21
N ALA A 56 -8.90 -3.40 -15.94
CA ALA A 56 -10.13 -2.97 -15.28
C ALA A 56 -10.69 -1.68 -15.91
N ALA A 57 -9.86 -0.66 -16.11
CA ALA A 57 -10.28 0.58 -16.76
C ALA A 57 -10.78 0.35 -18.20
N GLY A 58 -10.10 -0.53 -18.94
CA GLY A 58 -10.48 -0.95 -20.28
C GLY A 58 -11.82 -1.70 -20.33
N LEU A 59 -12.14 -2.48 -19.31
CA LEU A 59 -13.45 -3.13 -19.16
C LEU A 59 -14.57 -2.16 -18.80
N LEU A 60 -14.27 -1.09 -18.04
CA LEU A 60 -15.26 -0.08 -17.65
C LEU A 60 -15.55 0.91 -18.79
N ILE A 61 -14.53 1.28 -19.57
CA ILE A 61 -14.65 2.24 -20.68
C ILE A 61 -14.99 1.54 -22.00
N GLY A 62 -14.62 0.26 -22.16
CA GLY A 62 -14.89 -0.55 -23.36
C GLY A 62 -16.36 -0.56 -23.82
N PRO A 63 -17.35 -0.71 -22.91
CA PRO A 63 -18.77 -0.64 -23.25
C PRO A 63 -19.18 0.73 -23.83
N GLN A 64 -18.56 1.82 -23.37
CA GLN A 64 -18.85 3.18 -23.86
C GLN A 64 -18.30 3.42 -25.28
N LEU A 65 -17.29 2.65 -25.67
CA LEU A 65 -16.63 2.72 -26.98
C LEU A 65 -17.14 1.65 -27.96
N ASN A 66 -18.18 0.89 -27.59
CA ASN A 66 -18.73 -0.21 -28.37
C ASN A 66 -17.69 -1.29 -28.72
N LEU A 67 -16.65 -1.42 -27.90
CA LEU A 67 -15.58 -2.41 -28.07
C LEU A 67 -15.98 -3.73 -27.43
N ASN A 68 -15.57 -4.84 -28.06
CA ASN A 68 -15.69 -6.16 -27.45
C ASN A 68 -14.96 -6.15 -26.08
N PRO A 69 -15.57 -6.60 -24.98
CA PRO A 69 -14.98 -6.55 -23.64
C PRO A 69 -13.54 -7.08 -23.56
N TRP A 70 -13.25 -8.14 -24.32
CA TRP A 70 -11.91 -8.73 -24.39
C TRP A 70 -10.87 -7.78 -25.03
N LEU A 71 -11.27 -7.06 -26.08
CA LEU A 71 -10.42 -6.05 -26.73
C LEU A 71 -10.25 -4.81 -25.85
N GLY A 72 -11.32 -4.34 -25.20
CA GLY A 72 -11.25 -3.22 -24.26
C GLY A 72 -10.28 -3.49 -23.12
N MET A 73 -10.35 -4.71 -22.55
CA MET A 73 -9.43 -5.18 -21.51
C MET A 73 -7.97 -5.19 -21.99
N LEU A 74 -7.70 -5.76 -23.18
CA LEU A 74 -6.35 -5.91 -23.70
C LEU A 74 -5.73 -4.57 -24.08
N VAL A 75 -6.49 -3.70 -24.74
CA VAL A 75 -6.06 -2.34 -25.10
C VAL A 75 -5.79 -1.51 -23.86
N GLY A 76 -6.71 -1.53 -22.88
CA GLY A 76 -6.53 -0.81 -21.62
C GLY A 76 -5.27 -1.29 -20.86
N ALA A 77 -5.08 -2.60 -20.77
CA ALA A 77 -3.89 -3.19 -20.15
C ALA A 77 -2.60 -2.78 -20.85
N ALA A 78 -2.55 -2.87 -22.20
CA ALA A 78 -1.35 -2.52 -22.96
C ALA A 78 -1.00 -1.03 -22.87
N VAL A 79 -2.00 -0.16 -23.00
CA VAL A 79 -1.82 1.31 -22.93
C VAL A 79 -1.34 1.71 -21.54
N LEU A 80 -2.02 1.29 -20.48
CA LEU A 80 -1.63 1.69 -19.12
C LEU A 80 -0.36 0.99 -18.64
N ALA A 81 -0.06 -0.23 -19.08
CA ALA A 81 1.25 -0.85 -18.82
C ALA A 81 2.39 -0.06 -19.48
N GLY A 82 2.23 0.31 -20.76
CA GLY A 82 3.21 1.13 -21.48
C GLY A 82 3.40 2.49 -20.84
N LEU A 83 2.30 3.18 -20.51
CA LEU A 83 2.34 4.48 -19.84
C LEU A 83 2.99 4.38 -18.45
N SER A 84 2.69 3.32 -17.70
CA SER A 84 3.27 3.10 -16.37
C SER A 84 4.78 2.86 -16.43
N ILE A 85 5.26 2.12 -17.45
CA ILE A 85 6.71 1.93 -17.66
C ILE A 85 7.38 3.25 -18.05
N LEU A 86 6.73 4.07 -18.89
CA LEU A 86 7.24 5.37 -19.31
C LEU A 86 7.33 6.35 -18.12
N LEU A 87 6.30 6.39 -17.27
CA LEU A 87 6.24 7.26 -16.10
C LEU A 87 6.82 6.60 -14.83
N LYS A 88 7.56 5.50 -14.94
CA LYS A 88 8.04 4.72 -13.78
C LYS A 88 8.75 5.58 -12.73
N ASN A 89 9.54 6.58 -13.15
CA ASN A 89 10.27 7.45 -12.24
C ASN A 89 9.31 8.31 -11.40
N VAL A 90 8.25 8.81 -12.02
CA VAL A 90 7.20 9.57 -11.33
C VAL A 90 6.41 8.65 -10.42
N LEU A 91 6.01 7.47 -10.89
CA LEU A 91 5.25 6.49 -10.09
C LEU A 91 6.02 6.04 -8.84
N ILE A 92 7.34 5.88 -8.93
CA ILE A 92 8.18 5.53 -7.78
C ILE A 92 8.19 6.65 -6.73
N VAL A 93 8.29 7.91 -7.17
CA VAL A 93 8.20 9.07 -6.26
C VAL A 93 6.82 9.12 -5.61
N VAL A 94 5.76 8.98 -6.40
CA VAL A 94 4.38 8.95 -5.91
C VAL A 94 4.19 7.83 -4.88
N LEU A 95 4.69 6.63 -5.16
CA LEU A 95 4.64 5.50 -4.24
C LEU A 95 5.33 5.83 -2.91
N ALA A 96 6.55 6.38 -2.96
CA ALA A 96 7.27 6.77 -1.75
C ALA A 96 6.47 7.80 -0.96
N VAL A 97 6.00 8.86 -1.61
CA VAL A 97 5.16 9.91 -0.98
C VAL A 97 3.94 9.30 -0.30
N LEU A 98 3.24 8.40 -0.99
CA LEU A 98 2.06 7.73 -0.46
C LEU A 98 2.40 6.89 0.78
N VAL A 99 3.50 6.14 0.74
CA VAL A 99 3.96 5.32 1.88
C VAL A 99 4.34 6.19 3.08
N PHE A 100 5.16 7.24 2.89
CA PHE A 100 5.55 8.12 4.00
C PHE A 100 4.37 8.89 4.56
N SER A 101 3.45 9.32 3.70
CA SER A 101 2.21 9.96 4.11
C SER A 101 1.33 9.02 4.93
N ALA A 102 1.16 7.77 4.48
CA ALA A 102 0.39 6.75 5.20
C ALA A 102 1.02 6.37 6.55
N VAL A 103 2.34 6.17 6.60
CA VAL A 103 3.05 5.87 7.85
C VAL A 103 2.96 7.02 8.84
N SER A 104 3.13 8.27 8.38
CA SER A 104 2.97 9.47 9.21
C SER A 104 1.56 9.62 9.74
N GLY A 105 0.55 9.49 8.86
CA GLY A 105 -0.87 9.58 9.23
C GLY A 105 -1.26 8.50 10.24
N ALA A 106 -0.90 7.24 9.99
CA ALA A 106 -1.18 6.12 10.89
C ALA A 106 -0.47 6.28 12.25
N GLY A 107 0.78 6.74 12.25
CA GLY A 107 1.54 7.04 13.47
C GLY A 107 0.89 8.15 14.30
N TYR A 108 0.49 9.25 13.65
CA TYR A 108 -0.17 10.37 14.32
C TYR A 108 -1.54 9.98 14.87
N ILE A 109 -2.35 9.24 14.11
CA ILE A 109 -3.63 8.69 14.57
C ILE A 109 -3.39 7.85 15.83
N SER A 110 -2.39 6.98 15.84
CA SER A 110 -2.08 6.14 17.01
C SER A 110 -1.72 6.98 18.25
N VAL A 111 -0.94 8.05 18.09
CA VAL A 111 -0.56 8.94 19.20
C VAL A 111 -1.74 9.77 19.70
N VAL A 112 -2.62 10.25 18.81
CA VAL A 112 -3.81 11.00 19.20
C VAL A 112 -4.80 10.12 19.95
N LEU A 113 -5.00 8.87 19.49
CA LEU A 113 -5.83 7.91 20.20
C LEU A 113 -5.28 7.61 21.61
N ASP A 114 -3.95 7.51 21.75
CA ASP A 114 -3.30 7.24 23.04
C ASP A 114 -3.34 8.45 23.99
N ARG A 115 -3.18 9.68 23.47
CA ARG A 115 -3.17 10.92 24.27
C ARG A 115 -4.55 11.49 24.59
N ALA A 116 -5.60 11.10 23.87
CA ALA A 116 -6.97 11.50 24.18
C ALA A 116 -7.52 10.86 25.47
N ILE A 117 -6.74 10.00 26.13
CA ILE A 117 -7.10 9.29 27.36
C ILE A 117 -6.20 9.75 28.51
N PRO A 118 -6.67 10.61 29.44
CA PRO A 118 -6.04 10.69 30.74
C PRO A 118 -6.30 9.38 31.52
N PRO A 119 -5.30 8.76 32.17
CA PRO A 119 -5.46 7.50 32.91
C PRO A 119 -6.45 7.59 34.10
N ALA A 120 -6.91 8.79 34.46
CA ALA A 120 -7.79 9.04 35.61
C ALA A 120 -9.30 8.87 35.33
N GLN A 121 -9.75 8.63 34.09
CA GLN A 121 -11.18 8.48 33.78
C GLN A 121 -11.65 7.03 33.58
N ALA A 122 -10.75 6.04 33.64
CA ALA A 122 -11.12 4.63 33.54
C ALA A 122 -11.90 4.11 34.76
N GLU A 123 -11.94 4.84 35.88
CA GLU A 123 -12.65 4.42 37.10
C GLU A 123 -13.92 5.24 37.42
N ALA A 124 -14.25 6.29 36.66
CA ALA A 124 -15.26 7.27 37.10
C ALA A 124 -16.25 7.72 36.00
N SER A 125 -16.74 6.81 35.16
CA SER A 125 -17.83 7.16 34.22
C SER A 125 -18.81 5.99 34.06
N THR A 126 -19.91 6.07 34.81
CA THR A 126 -21.01 5.09 34.89
C THR A 126 -22.06 5.26 33.78
N GLU A 127 -21.70 5.84 32.63
CA GLU A 127 -22.58 5.89 31.45
C GLU A 127 -21.78 5.70 30.16
N PRO A 128 -22.11 4.69 29.33
CA PRO A 128 -21.41 4.47 28.08
C PRO A 128 -21.87 5.50 27.03
N ARG A 129 -20.99 6.42 26.66
CA ARG A 129 -21.18 7.21 25.44
C ARG A 129 -21.06 6.27 24.22
N PRO A 130 -22.08 6.19 23.35
CA PRO A 130 -22.12 5.24 22.22
C PRO A 130 -21.23 5.64 21.03
N GLY A 131 -20.16 6.41 21.25
CA GLY A 131 -19.35 6.97 20.17
C GLY A 131 -17.95 6.36 20.00
N PHE A 132 -17.39 5.75 21.04
CA PHE A 132 -16.00 5.26 21.02
C PHE A 132 -15.82 4.08 21.97
N GLN A 133 -16.49 2.96 21.70
CA GLN A 133 -16.08 1.67 22.23
C GLN A 133 -14.99 1.09 21.34
N TYR A 134 -13.88 0.68 21.94
CA TYR A 134 -12.79 0.08 21.19
C TYR A 134 -13.27 -1.21 20.52
N PHE A 135 -13.00 -1.37 19.22
CA PHE A 135 -13.37 -2.57 18.46
C PHE A 135 -12.81 -3.85 19.12
N ARG A 136 -11.67 -3.71 19.83
CA ARG A 136 -11.06 -4.78 20.63
C ARG A 136 -11.90 -5.28 21.81
N GLU A 137 -12.76 -4.45 22.38
CA GLU A 137 -13.55 -4.74 23.58
C GLU A 137 -14.89 -5.39 23.24
N LEU A 138 -15.36 -5.25 22.00
CA LEU A 138 -16.53 -5.97 21.51
C LEU A 138 -16.18 -7.45 21.30
N ASP A 139 -17.13 -8.34 21.66
CA ASP A 139 -17.11 -9.75 21.27
C ASP A 139 -17.25 -9.90 19.74
N ARG A 140 -16.91 -11.08 19.23
CA ARG A 140 -16.94 -11.40 17.80
C ARG A 140 -18.28 -11.15 17.14
N ASP A 141 -19.38 -11.54 17.79
CA ASP A 141 -20.72 -11.37 17.23
C ASP A 141 -21.13 -9.89 17.31
N SER A 142 -20.82 -9.25 18.44
CA SER A 142 -21.02 -7.80 18.64
C SER A 142 -20.26 -6.93 17.61
N ARG A 143 -19.05 -7.32 17.18
CA ARG A 143 -18.29 -6.62 16.12
C ARG A 143 -18.95 -6.75 14.75
N GLN A 144 -19.54 -7.91 14.47
CA GLN A 144 -20.19 -8.16 13.20
C GLN A 144 -21.54 -7.46 13.13
N ASP A 145 -22.26 -7.42 14.24
CA ASP A 145 -23.49 -6.63 14.39
C ASP A 145 -23.21 -5.14 14.26
N TYR A 146 -22.15 -4.63 14.88
CA TYR A 146 -21.70 -3.25 14.66
C TYR A 146 -21.40 -2.95 13.18
N LEU A 147 -20.73 -3.88 12.49
CA LEU A 147 -20.41 -3.74 11.07
C LEU A 147 -21.66 -3.76 10.19
N ASN A 148 -22.64 -4.61 10.52
CA ASN A 148 -23.93 -4.65 9.83
C ASN A 148 -24.76 -3.39 10.10
N ASP A 149 -24.69 -2.83 11.32
CA ASP A 149 -25.39 -1.60 11.71
C ASP A 149 -24.86 -0.37 10.95
N ILE A 150 -23.53 -0.18 10.91
CA ILE A 150 -22.91 0.93 10.19
C ILE A 150 -22.99 0.80 8.67
N SER A 151 -23.04 -0.44 8.14
CA SER A 151 -23.07 -0.68 6.69
C SER A 151 -24.48 -0.86 6.14
N GLY A 152 -25.50 -0.95 6.99
CA GLY A 152 -26.89 -1.12 6.60
C GLY A 152 -27.11 -2.33 5.68
N GLU A 153 -27.74 -2.12 4.53
CA GLU A 153 -27.96 -3.15 3.50
C GLU A 153 -26.78 -3.34 2.51
N ALA A 154 -25.58 -2.82 2.82
CA ALA A 154 -24.42 -2.93 1.93
C ALA A 154 -24.11 -4.38 1.56
N ARG A 155 -24.24 -4.68 0.25
CA ARG A 155 -24.10 -6.03 -0.30
C ARG A 155 -22.66 -6.32 -0.72
N THR A 156 -21.86 -5.27 -0.92
CA THR A 156 -20.49 -5.43 -1.43
C THR A 156 -19.43 -5.02 -0.40
N PHE A 157 -18.24 -5.62 -0.51
CA PHE A 157 -17.09 -5.28 0.32
C PHE A 157 -16.71 -3.79 0.21
N ALA A 158 -16.84 -3.21 -0.99
CA ALA A 158 -16.51 -1.81 -1.23
C ALA A 158 -17.40 -0.86 -0.43
N GLU A 159 -18.72 -1.09 -0.46
CA GLU A 159 -19.70 -0.30 0.31
C GLU A 159 -19.47 -0.43 1.83
N ARG A 160 -19.13 -1.63 2.30
CA ARG A 160 -18.79 -1.86 3.72
C ARG A 160 -17.50 -1.16 4.14
N LEU A 161 -16.50 -1.14 3.26
CA LEU A 161 -15.23 -0.44 3.50
C LEU A 161 -15.43 1.08 3.50
N GLU A 162 -16.23 1.60 2.57
CA GLU A 162 -16.60 3.01 2.48
C GLU A 162 -17.35 3.47 3.74
N ALA A 163 -18.37 2.72 4.18
CA ALA A 163 -19.08 3.00 5.42
C ALA A 163 -18.16 2.99 6.65
N LEU A 164 -17.22 2.05 6.72
CA LEU A 164 -16.22 2.01 7.79
C LEU A 164 -15.26 3.19 7.75
N LEU A 165 -14.84 3.62 6.55
CA LEU A 165 -13.97 4.78 6.37
C LEU A 165 -14.68 6.07 6.73
N ASP A 166 -15.91 6.26 6.29
CA ASP A 166 -16.73 7.44 6.57
C ASP A 166 -17.01 7.59 8.06
N ASN A 167 -17.43 6.50 8.71
CA ASN A 167 -17.63 6.49 10.16
C ASN A 167 -16.32 6.75 10.93
N THR A 168 -15.20 6.16 10.49
CA THR A 168 -13.88 6.47 11.08
C THR A 168 -13.51 7.94 10.89
N TRP A 169 -13.82 8.51 9.73
CA TRP A 169 -13.56 9.91 9.43
C TRP A 169 -14.46 10.85 10.26
N GLU A 170 -15.72 10.50 10.47
CA GLU A 170 -16.68 11.20 11.34
C GLU A 170 -16.25 11.18 12.80
N ALA A 171 -15.87 10.01 13.30
CA ALA A 171 -15.36 9.83 14.66
C ALA A 171 -14.08 10.67 14.92
N ILE A 172 -13.23 10.83 13.92
CA ILE A 172 -12.01 11.65 13.98
C ILE A 172 -12.31 13.17 14.04
N GLY A 173 -13.51 13.59 13.63
CA GLY A 173 -14.14 14.91 13.83
C GLY A 173 -13.18 16.10 13.93
N THR A 174 -12.90 16.54 15.16
CA THR A 174 -12.14 17.77 15.49
C THR A 174 -10.63 17.66 15.17
N HIS A 175 -10.08 16.45 15.03
CA HIS A 175 -8.65 16.22 14.77
C HIS A 175 -8.31 16.03 13.28
N ARG A 176 -9.31 16.07 12.38
CA ARG A 176 -9.16 15.92 10.92
C ARG A 176 -8.08 16.82 10.33
N TRP A 177 -8.08 18.11 10.71
CA TRP A 177 -7.10 19.08 10.23
C TRP A 177 -5.66 18.70 10.63
N ARG A 178 -5.45 18.19 11.85
CA ARG A 178 -4.12 17.80 12.33
C ARG A 178 -3.62 16.52 11.65
N ILE A 179 -4.52 15.59 11.32
CA ILE A 179 -4.19 14.41 10.50
C ILE A 179 -3.83 14.85 9.08
N GLY A 180 -4.59 15.78 8.49
CA GLY A 180 -4.27 16.38 7.20
C GLY A 180 -2.87 16.99 7.19
N ILE A 181 -2.49 17.73 8.24
CA ILE A 181 -1.12 18.25 8.39
C ILE A 181 -0.11 17.11 8.48
N ALA A 182 -0.34 16.08 9.30
CA ALA A 182 0.58 14.94 9.43
C ALA A 182 0.81 14.19 8.10
N VAL A 183 -0.26 14.04 7.30
CA VAL A 183 -0.25 13.46 5.95
C VAL A 183 0.57 14.33 5.00
N VAL A 184 0.38 15.65 5.01
CA VAL A 184 1.14 16.61 4.19
C VAL A 184 2.61 16.64 4.60
N VAL A 185 2.91 16.69 5.90
CA VAL A 185 4.27 16.64 6.42
C VAL A 185 4.96 15.35 6.01
N GLY A 186 4.28 14.20 6.11
CA GLY A 186 4.80 12.92 5.63
C GLY A 186 5.07 12.92 4.13
N ALA A 187 4.18 13.54 3.33
CA ALA A 187 4.36 13.67 1.89
C ALA A 187 5.58 14.54 1.53
N VAL A 188 5.71 15.73 2.15
CA VAL A 188 6.85 16.63 1.95
C VAL A 188 8.15 15.97 2.39
N ALA A 189 8.15 15.32 3.56
CA ALA A 189 9.30 14.56 4.05
C ALA A 189 9.68 13.44 3.08
N GLY A 190 8.70 12.72 2.54
CA GLY A 190 8.91 11.69 1.51
C GLY A 190 9.57 12.23 0.25
N ILE A 191 9.09 13.37 -0.29
CA ILE A 191 9.70 14.03 -1.46
C ILE A 191 11.15 14.42 -1.15
N LEU A 192 11.39 15.05 -0.01
CA LEU A 192 12.73 15.50 0.41
C LEU A 192 13.68 14.31 0.61
N LEU A 193 13.21 13.22 1.22
CA LEU A 193 13.99 11.99 1.41
C LEU A 193 14.35 11.34 0.08
N VAL A 194 13.39 11.23 -0.84
CA VAL A 194 13.67 10.68 -2.18
C VAL A 194 14.72 11.53 -2.89
N TRP A 195 14.67 12.85 -2.77
CA TRP A 195 15.69 13.73 -3.35
C TRP A 195 17.08 13.50 -2.74
N LEU A 196 17.17 13.31 -1.42
CA LEU A 196 18.44 13.14 -0.71
C LEU A 196 19.07 11.75 -0.86
N ILE A 197 18.25 10.69 -0.73
CA ILE A 197 18.70 9.28 -0.64
C ILE A 197 17.77 8.34 -1.43
N ALA A 198 17.44 8.71 -2.68
CA ALA A 198 16.52 7.99 -3.58
C ALA A 198 16.62 6.46 -3.49
N LYS A 199 17.83 5.90 -3.62
CA LYS A 199 18.05 4.44 -3.61
C LYS A 199 17.57 3.78 -2.30
N ILE A 200 17.83 4.43 -1.17
CA ILE A 200 17.50 3.89 0.16
C ILE A 200 15.99 3.96 0.39
N VAL A 201 15.40 5.08 -0.01
CA VAL A 201 13.98 5.39 0.21
C VAL A 201 13.09 4.52 -0.66
N ILE A 202 13.49 4.28 -1.91
CA ILE A 202 12.77 3.40 -2.83
C ILE A 202 12.81 1.95 -2.33
N ALA A 203 13.95 1.47 -1.85
CA ALA A 203 14.05 0.14 -1.24
C ALA A 203 13.16 0.03 0.02
N LEU A 204 13.12 1.07 0.85
CA LEU A 204 12.29 1.08 2.04
C LEU A 204 10.80 1.05 1.68
N ALA A 205 10.36 1.86 0.71
CA ALA A 205 8.98 1.91 0.26
C ALA A 205 8.52 0.55 -0.30
N TYR A 206 9.33 -0.09 -1.15
CA TYR A 206 9.01 -1.42 -1.68
C TYR A 206 8.98 -2.49 -0.59
N SER A 207 9.88 -2.43 0.40
CA SER A 207 9.87 -3.35 1.52
C SER A 207 8.61 -3.18 2.40
N ILE A 208 8.22 -1.93 2.71
CA ILE A 208 7.01 -1.65 3.48
C ILE A 208 5.78 -2.16 2.75
N VAL A 209 5.63 -1.81 1.47
CA VAL A 209 4.49 -2.24 0.63
C VAL A 209 4.46 -3.76 0.49
N GLY A 210 5.60 -4.39 0.21
CA GLY A 210 5.70 -5.85 0.09
C GLY A 210 5.33 -6.57 1.39
N THR A 211 5.81 -6.06 2.54
CA THR A 211 5.47 -6.63 3.85
C THR A 211 3.99 -6.46 4.17
N ALA A 212 3.40 -5.29 3.89
CA ALA A 212 1.98 -5.06 4.09
C ALA A 212 1.13 -6.01 3.22
N LEU A 213 1.50 -6.19 1.95
CA LEU A 213 0.78 -7.07 1.02
C LEU A 213 0.92 -8.55 1.40
N LEU A 214 2.10 -8.97 1.87
CA LEU A 214 2.31 -10.32 2.40
C LEU A 214 1.43 -10.59 3.62
N VAL A 215 1.39 -9.66 4.58
CA VAL A 215 0.60 -9.83 5.81
C VAL A 215 -0.90 -9.82 5.50
N LEU A 216 -1.38 -8.85 4.73
CA LEU A 216 -2.80 -8.76 4.35
C LEU A 216 -3.23 -9.94 3.48
N GLY A 217 -2.38 -10.35 2.52
CA GLY A 217 -2.64 -11.50 1.66
C GLY A 217 -2.68 -12.82 2.42
N ALA A 218 -1.73 -13.02 3.34
CA ALA A 218 -1.72 -14.20 4.20
C ALA A 218 -2.95 -14.24 5.12
N GLN A 219 -3.37 -13.09 5.66
CA GLN A 219 -4.59 -12.99 6.46
C GLN A 219 -5.83 -13.32 5.63
N ALA A 220 -5.98 -12.75 4.43
CA ALA A 220 -7.10 -13.05 3.55
C ALA A 220 -7.15 -14.54 3.15
N ALA A 221 -6.00 -15.14 2.84
CA ALA A 221 -5.93 -16.56 2.48
C ALA A 221 -6.25 -17.49 3.65
N LEU A 222 -5.74 -17.17 4.85
CA LEU A 222 -6.00 -17.95 6.05
C LEU A 222 -7.46 -17.82 6.50
N LEU A 223 -8.05 -16.64 6.38
CA LEU A 223 -9.49 -16.43 6.63
C LEU A 223 -10.35 -17.19 5.64
N GLY A 224 -10.00 -17.20 4.35
CA GLY A 224 -10.68 -18.01 3.35
C GLY A 224 -10.53 -19.52 3.59
N ALA A 225 -9.47 -19.95 4.27
CA ALA A 225 -9.27 -21.33 4.73
C ALA A 225 -9.93 -21.64 6.10
N GLY A 226 -10.61 -20.65 6.70
CA GLY A 226 -11.32 -20.80 7.98
C GLY A 226 -10.46 -20.59 9.23
N VAL A 227 -9.22 -20.12 9.10
CA VAL A 227 -8.29 -19.86 10.22
C VAL A 227 -8.33 -18.39 10.63
N LEU A 228 -8.66 -18.11 11.89
CA LEU A 228 -8.85 -16.77 12.44
C LEU A 228 -7.59 -16.30 13.17
N VAL A 229 -6.55 -16.02 12.40
CA VAL A 229 -5.19 -15.77 12.90
C VAL A 229 -5.14 -14.58 13.85
N VAL A 230 -5.87 -13.48 13.60
CA VAL A 230 -5.73 -12.28 14.43
C VAL A 230 -6.47 -12.44 15.76
N SER A 231 -7.66 -13.07 15.71
CA SER A 231 -8.42 -13.42 16.92
C SER A 231 -7.65 -14.40 17.83
N ASP A 232 -6.93 -15.37 17.26
CA ASP A 232 -6.12 -16.33 18.03
C ASP A 232 -4.81 -15.74 18.55
N LEU A 233 -4.26 -14.71 17.89
CA LEU A 233 -3.04 -14.01 18.33
C LEU A 233 -3.29 -12.93 19.40
N ALA A 234 -4.52 -12.76 19.89
CA ALA A 234 -4.87 -11.85 20.98
C ALA A 234 -3.92 -11.91 22.21
N PRO A 235 -3.44 -13.10 22.65
CA PRO A 235 -2.52 -13.20 23.80
C PRO A 235 -1.11 -12.68 23.50
N HIS A 236 -0.68 -12.69 22.24
CA HIS A 236 0.67 -12.34 21.80
C HIS A 236 0.68 -11.08 20.91
N ARG A 237 -0.07 -10.05 21.33
CA ARG A 237 -0.30 -8.78 20.60
C ARG A 237 0.94 -8.04 20.09
N TRP A 238 2.10 -8.22 20.74
CA TRP A 238 3.36 -7.60 20.32
C TRP A 238 4.08 -8.36 19.21
N LEU A 239 3.70 -9.62 18.98
CA LEU A 239 4.36 -10.49 18.01
C LEU A 239 4.10 -10.00 16.57
N LEU A 240 2.89 -9.52 16.29
CA LEU A 240 2.52 -8.95 14.98
C LEU A 240 3.33 -7.70 14.58
N PRO A 241 3.42 -6.62 15.40
CA PRO A 241 4.26 -5.48 15.05
C PRO A 241 5.75 -5.85 15.00
N ILE A 242 6.23 -6.75 15.86
CA ILE A 242 7.62 -7.22 15.82
C ILE A 242 7.92 -7.94 14.50
N VAL A 243 7.04 -8.86 14.07
CA VAL A 243 7.20 -9.58 12.79
C VAL A 243 7.17 -8.58 11.62
N LEU A 244 6.25 -7.61 11.63
CA LEU A 244 6.14 -6.62 10.56
C LEU A 244 7.39 -5.73 10.48
N ILE A 245 7.89 -5.25 11.62
CA ILE A 245 9.14 -4.47 11.66
C ILE A 245 10.31 -5.32 11.19
N THR A 246 10.42 -6.56 11.68
CA THR A 246 11.51 -7.46 11.32
C THR A 246 11.52 -7.78 9.83
N MET A 247 10.37 -8.14 9.24
CA MET A 247 10.25 -8.39 7.81
C MET A 247 10.55 -7.12 6.99
N THR A 248 10.10 -5.96 7.44
CA THR A 248 10.36 -4.69 6.74
C THR A 248 11.86 -4.36 6.74
N VAL A 249 12.54 -4.51 7.87
CA VAL A 249 13.98 -4.24 8.00
C VAL A 249 14.78 -5.25 7.18
N VAL A 250 14.45 -6.54 7.26
CA VAL A 250 15.13 -7.59 6.49
C VAL A 250 14.95 -7.37 4.99
N GLY A 251 13.73 -7.10 4.52
CA GLY A 251 13.48 -6.81 3.10
C GLY A 251 14.19 -5.54 2.63
N TRP A 252 14.24 -4.51 3.47
CA TRP A 252 14.94 -3.27 3.16
C TRP A 252 16.45 -3.48 3.00
N ILE A 253 17.08 -4.19 3.94
CA ILE A 253 18.50 -4.58 3.87
C ILE A 253 18.74 -5.42 2.62
N TRP A 254 17.91 -6.43 2.38
CA TRP A 254 18.05 -7.30 1.20
C TRP A 254 18.02 -6.50 -0.10
N GLN A 255 17.06 -5.59 -0.26
CA GLN A 255 16.94 -4.76 -1.47
C GLN A 255 18.08 -3.75 -1.63
N LEU A 256 18.64 -3.24 -0.54
CA LEU A 256 19.79 -2.35 -0.57
C LEU A 256 21.05 -3.03 -1.11
N PHE A 257 21.33 -4.26 -0.63
CA PHE A 257 22.55 -5.00 -0.95
C PHE A 257 22.44 -5.82 -2.24
N TYR A 258 21.31 -6.51 -2.46
CA TYR A 258 21.13 -7.43 -3.58
C TYR A 258 20.27 -6.87 -4.71
N GLY A 259 19.54 -5.77 -4.48
CA GLY A 259 18.67 -5.11 -5.46
C GLY A 259 19.35 -4.06 -6.33
N GLY A 260 20.68 -4.06 -6.42
CA GLY A 260 21.46 -3.07 -7.16
C GLY A 260 20.93 -2.82 -8.57
N ALA A 261 20.46 -1.59 -8.83
CA ALA A 261 20.02 -1.15 -10.15
C ALA A 261 21.12 -1.42 -11.19
N ARG A 262 20.74 -2.06 -12.31
CA ARG A 262 21.60 -2.07 -13.50
C ARG A 262 21.93 -0.61 -13.82
N LYS A 263 23.21 -0.24 -13.74
CA LYS A 263 23.70 1.06 -14.23
C LYS A 263 23.11 1.26 -15.62
N PRO A 264 22.46 2.40 -15.93
CA PRO A 264 22.21 2.74 -17.32
C PRO A 264 23.58 2.70 -18.00
N ARG A 265 23.69 1.87 -19.03
CA ARG A 265 24.83 1.85 -19.94
C ARG A 265 24.89 3.28 -20.48
N ARG A 266 25.80 4.10 -19.96
CA ARG A 266 26.18 5.35 -20.60
C ARG A 266 26.48 4.97 -22.04
N GLU A 267 25.69 5.51 -22.97
CA GLU A 267 26.11 5.56 -24.37
C GLU A 267 27.55 6.09 -24.36
N PRO A 268 28.51 5.41 -25.01
CA PRO A 268 29.83 5.96 -25.15
C PRO A 268 29.67 7.26 -25.93
N ASP A 269 30.10 8.36 -25.30
CA ASP A 269 30.12 9.70 -25.88
C ASP A 269 30.65 9.64 -27.31
N GLU A 270 29.77 9.86 -28.28
CA GLU A 270 30.11 10.08 -29.68
C GLU A 270 30.60 11.53 -29.85
N GLU A 271 31.54 11.95 -28.99
CA GLU A 271 32.19 13.26 -29.02
C GLU A 271 33.70 13.09 -28.79
N ALA A 272 34.34 12.46 -29.77
CA ALA A 272 35.76 12.65 -30.03
C ALA A 272 36.01 12.60 -31.54
N LYS A 273 35.42 13.54 -32.28
CA LYS A 273 35.92 13.90 -33.60
C LYS A 273 36.89 15.07 -33.41
N PRO A 274 38.22 14.83 -33.33
CA PRO A 274 39.17 15.92 -33.19
C PRO A 274 39.10 16.78 -34.46
N ALA A 275 38.80 18.05 -34.23
CA ALA A 275 39.02 19.10 -35.20
C ALA A 275 40.54 19.20 -35.43
N ASP A 276 41.00 18.81 -36.61
CA ASP A 276 42.33 19.19 -37.09
C ASP A 276 42.25 19.60 -38.56
N ARG A 277 42.23 20.91 -38.77
CA ARG A 277 42.81 21.60 -39.95
C ARG A 277 43.81 22.60 -39.35
N PRO A 278 44.88 23.04 -40.03
CA PRO A 278 45.34 22.70 -41.39
C PRO A 278 46.86 22.40 -41.47
N ALA A 279 47.32 21.73 -42.53
CA ALA A 279 48.75 21.80 -42.91
C ALA A 279 48.90 21.91 -44.43
N SER A 280 49.39 23.08 -44.83
CA SER A 280 49.94 23.42 -46.12
C SER A 280 51.11 22.52 -46.58
N ARG A 281 51.29 22.48 -47.90
CA ARG A 281 52.56 22.36 -48.66
C ARG A 281 53.17 20.96 -48.95
N ARG A 282 53.26 20.73 -50.27
CA ARG A 282 54.44 20.38 -51.11
C ARG A 282 54.58 18.94 -51.67
N SER A 283 54.60 18.92 -53.01
CA SER A 283 55.42 18.12 -53.95
C SER A 283 55.32 16.59 -53.93
N ARG A 284 54.82 16.00 -55.01
CA ARG A 284 55.54 15.73 -56.27
C ARG A 284 54.55 15.52 -57.40
#